data_AF-A0A1I1BV80-F1
#
_entry.id   AF-A0A1I1BV80-F1
#
_cell.length_a   1.000
_cell.length_b   1.000
_cell.length_c   1.000
_cell.angle_alpha   90.00
_cell.angle_beta   90.00
_cell.angle_gamma   90.00
#
_symmetry.space_group_name_H-M   'P 1'
#
loop_
_entity.id
_entity.type
_entity.pdbx_description
1 polymer ?
#
loop_
_entity_poly.entity_id
_entity_poly.type
_entity_poly.pdbx_seq_one_letter_code
_entity_poly.pdbx_strand_id
1 'polypeptide(L)' 'MTFPSAATLAVLARDAVGVSAVASIAIGSWMIYPPAGFIVGGLLILAGVLLDARNNGGD' A
#
# COMPACT_ATOMS: atom_id res chain seq x y z
N MET A 1 22.03 21.52 -2.16
CA MET A 1 21.08 20.45 -1.78
C MET A 1 19.78 21.13 -1.40
N THR A 2 18.75 21.02 -2.23
CA THR A 2 17.43 21.61 -1.96
C THR A 2 16.68 20.63 -1.06
N PHE A 3 16.23 21.08 0.11
CA PHE A 3 15.44 20.23 1.00
C PHE A 3 14.06 19.95 0.39
N PRO A 4 13.48 18.76 0.62
CA PRO A 4 12.14 18.43 0.13
C PRO A 4 11.12 19.40 0.70
N SER A 5 10.16 19.81 -0.13
CA SER A 5 9.06 20.68 0.31
C SER A 5 8.17 19.98 1.34
N ALA A 6 7.43 20.75 2.15
CA ALA A 6 6.46 20.19 3.09
C ALA A 6 5.41 19.30 2.39
N ALA A 7 5.01 19.65 1.16
CA ALA A 7 4.11 18.83 0.35
C ALA A 7 4.73 17.48 -0.01
N THR A 8 6.01 17.46 -0.41
CA THR A 8 6.75 16.22 -0.70
C THR A 8 6.84 15.33 0.53
N LEU A 9 7.12 15.90 1.70
CA LEU A 9 7.19 15.16 2.96
C LEU A 9 5.82 14.57 3.34
N ALA A 10 4.74 15.31 3.15
CA ALA A 10 3.39 14.82 3.43
C ALA A 10 3.00 13.63 2.54
N VAL A 11 3.34 13.67 1.24
CA VAL A 11 3.15 12.55 0.32
C VAL A 11 3.96 11.33 0.77
N LEU A 12 5.25 11.53 1.06
CA LEU A 12 6.13 10.44 1.48
C LEU A 12 5.66 9.80 2.79
N ALA A 13 5.21 10.60 3.75
CA ALA A 13 4.65 10.13 5.01
C ALA A 13 3.37 9.32 4.79
N ARG A 14 2.47 9.81 3.93
CA ARG A 14 1.24 9.09 3.56
C ARG A 14 1.57 7.73 2.91
N ASP A 15 2.51 7.70 1.98
CA ASP A 15 2.90 6.47 1.29
C ASP A 15 3.56 5.47 2.25
N ALA A 16 4.45 5.95 3.13
CA ALA A 16 5.06 5.11 4.15
C ALA A 16 4.02 4.50 5.11
N VAL A 17 3.03 5.28 5.53
CA VAL A 17 1.91 4.79 6.36
C VAL A 17 1.07 3.77 5.58
N GLY A 18 0.77 4.02 4.31
CA GLY A 18 0.04 3.08 3.47
C GLY A 18 0.77 1.74 3.29
N VAL A 19 2.06 1.80 2.94
CA VAL A 19 2.90 0.60 2.73
C VAL A 19 3.07 -0.19 4.04
N SER A 20 3.31 0.49 5.16
CA SER A 20 3.43 -0.17 6.47
C SER A 20 2.13 -0.82 6.93
N ALA A 21 0.97 -0.22 6.64
CA ALA A 21 -0.33 -0.83 6.91
C ALA A 21 -0.52 -2.12 6.09
N VAL A 22 -0.25 -2.09 4.79
CA VAL A 22 -0.33 -3.27 3.90
C VAL A 22 0.61 -4.38 4.38
N ALA A 23 1.86 -4.04 4.71
CA ALA A 23 2.83 -4.99 5.25
C ALA A 23 2.35 -5.60 6.58
N SER A 24 1.83 -4.80 7.50
CA SER A 24 1.35 -5.26 8.80
C SER A 24 0.18 -6.22 8.67
N ILE A 25 -0.77 -5.95 7.76
CA ILE A 25 -1.91 -6.85 7.50
C ILE A 25 -1.41 -8.18 6.91
N ALA A 26 -0.53 -8.13 5.91
CA ALA A 26 0.01 -9.33 5.27
C ALA A 26 0.79 -10.18 6.29
N ILE A 27 1.68 -9.57 7.08
CA ILE A 27 2.43 -10.27 8.14
C ILE A 27 1.49 -10.82 9.22
N GLY A 28 0.51 -10.04 9.67
CA GLY A 28 -0.47 -10.50 10.66
C GLY A 28 -1.24 -11.73 10.20
N SER A 29 -1.67 -11.75 8.93
CA SER A 29 -2.33 -12.93 8.35
C SER A 29 -1.41 -14.14 8.21
N TRP A 30 -0.13 -13.91 7.86
CA TRP A 30 0.88 -14.96 7.80
C TRP A 30 1.10 -15.64 9.16
N MET A 31 1.10 -14.87 10.25
CA MET A 31 1.28 -15.41 11.60
C MET A 31 0.13 -16.31 12.05
N ILE A 32 -1.07 -16.13 11.50
CA ILE A 32 -2.24 -16.99 11.77
C ILE A 32 -2.12 -18.29 10.96
N TYR A 33 -1.84 -18.15 9.66
CA TYR A 33 -1.69 -19.27 8.74
C TYR A 33 -0.75 -18.84 7.62
N PRO A 34 0.45 -19.46 7.45
CA PRO A 34 1.46 -18.95 6.53
C PRO A 34 0.96 -18.71 5.09
N PRO A 35 0.12 -19.60 4.50
CA PRO A 35 -0.46 -19.36 3.19
C PRO A 35 -1.42 -18.16 3.12
N ALA A 36 -2.06 -17.75 4.23
CA ALA A 36 -2.99 -16.62 4.24
C ALA A 36 -2.29 -15.28 3.95
N GLY A 37 -1.02 -15.15 4.33
CA GLY A 37 -0.21 -13.96 4.03
C GLY A 37 -0.12 -13.66 2.54
N PHE A 38 0.03 -14.68 1.70
CA PHE A 38 0.06 -14.53 0.25
C PHE A 38 -1.31 -14.13 -0.31
N ILE A 39 -2.40 -14.71 0.21
CA ILE A 39 -3.76 -14.41 -0.26
C ILE A 39 -4.09 -12.95 0.08
N VAL A 40 -3.89 -12.54 1.33
CA VAL A 40 -4.22 -11.20 1.80
C VAL A 40 -3.30 -10.15 1.15
N GLY A 41 -2.00 -10.43 1.07
CA GLY A 41 -1.05 -9.56 0.37
C GLY A 41 -1.39 -9.37 -1.11
N GLY A 42 -1.71 -10.46 -1.81
CA GLY A 42 -2.16 -10.42 -3.21
C GLY A 42 -3.46 -9.62 -3.40
N LEU A 43 -4.42 -9.79 -2.50
CA LEU A 43 -5.68 -9.02 -2.52
C LEU A 43 -5.46 -7.53 -2.29
N LEU A 44 -4.56 -7.14 -1.38
CA LEU A 44 -4.24 -5.74 -1.13
C LEU A 44 -3.58 -5.08 -2.35
N ILE A 45 -2.65 -5.78 -3.01
CA ILE A 45 -2.04 -5.31 -4.26
C ILE A 45 -3.10 -5.18 -5.35
N LEU A 46 -3.94 -6.21 -5.53
CA LEU A 46 -5.02 -6.19 -6.52
C LEU A 46 -5.99 -5.02 -6.28
N ALA A 47 -6.36 -4.76 -5.03
CA ALA A 47 -7.20 -3.62 -4.68
C ALA A 47 -6.53 -2.28 -5.05
N GLY A 48 -5.22 -2.15 -4.80
CA GLY A 48 -4.45 -0.97 -5.23
C GLY A 48 -4.48 -0.77 -6.73
N VAL A 49 -4.24 -1.82 -7.52
CA VAL A 49 -4.29 -1.79 -8.98
C VAL A 49 -5.69 -1.41 -9.48
N LEU A 50 -6.76 -1.95 -8.86
CA LEU A 50 -8.13 -1.64 -9.24
C LEU A 50 -8.48 -0.18 -8.95
N LEU A 51 -8.02 0.37 -7.83
CA LEU A 51 -8.21 1.78 -7.49
C LEU A 51 -7.45 2.70 -8.45
N ASP A 52 -6.21 2.34 -8.80
CA ASP A 52 -5.41 3.09 -9.78
C ASP A 52 -6.05 3.08 -11.17
N ALA A 53 -6.49 1.89 -11.63
CA ALA A 53 -7.21 1.75 -12.90
C ALA A 53 -8.50 2.59 -12.96
N ARG A 54 -9.24 2.72 -11.84
CA ARG A 54 -10.42 3.58 -11.76
C ARG A 54 -10.09 5.07 -11.79
N ASN A 55 -8.95 5.45 -11.25
CA ASN A 55 -8.51 6.84 -11.24
C ASN A 55 -7.97 7.27 -12.61
N ASN A 56 -7.40 6.33 -13.39
CA ASN A 56 -6.77 6.60 -14.69
C ASN A 56 -7.61 6.14 -15.91
N GLY A 57 -8.71 5.41 -15.70
CA GLY A 57 -9.57 4.86 -16.77
C GLY A 57 -10.92 5.57 -16.92
N GLY A 58 -11.06 6.76 -16.35
CA GLY A 58 -12.26 7.60 -16.42
C GLY A 58 -12.23 8.66 -17.53
N ASP A 59 -11.34 8.50 -18.51
CA ASP A 59 -11.22 9.35 -19.71
C ASP A 59 -12.19 8.91 -20.81
#